data_AF-A0A965QYJ8-F1
#
_entry.id   AF-A0A965QYJ8-F1
#
_cell.length_a   1.000
_cell.length_b   1.000
_cell.length_c   1.000
_cell.angle_alpha   90.00
_cell.angle_beta   90.00
_cell.angle_gamma   90.00
#
_symmetry.space_group_name_H-M   'P 1'
#
loop_
_entity.id
_entity.type
_entity.pdbx_description
1 polymer ?
#
loop_
_entity_poly.entity_id
_entity_poly.type
_entity_poly.pdbx_seq_one_letter_code
_entity_poly.pdbx_strand_id
1 'polypeptide(L)'
;MTNDYVIGVHDDLGAVPADAWDRLLLQQQGITPFMRHACLQALVQSGSAVPETGWELRVFTLHRHGELHAATVLYLKPHSYGEYVFDWAWAQAYEQHGLRYYPKAVVAVPFTPVPGARLLAVDAPARAALAKCLIEWCRAQQLSSLHLLFGNADDIAACEASGMLMRSTVQFHWEQRANEPPFADFEDFLRQLNQEKRKKIRQERRKVADAGVRFRWARGQDISEADWQFFYRCYARTYREHGNPPYLSADFFARMSRTMPDAWLMFIAEREGRAIACSLIGIGA
;
A
#
# COMPACT_ATOMS: atom_id res chain seq x y z
N MET A 1 -32.09 2.08 12.57
CA MET A 1 -31.86 0.62 12.73
C MET A 1 -30.66 0.47 13.64
N THR A 2 -30.82 -0.20 14.78
CA THR A 2 -29.71 -0.46 15.70
C THR A 2 -28.74 -1.41 15.01
N ASN A 3 -27.49 -1.00 14.79
CA ASN A 3 -26.47 -1.86 14.20
C ASN A 3 -26.10 -2.95 15.21
N ASP A 4 -26.57 -4.18 14.98
CA ASP A 4 -26.32 -5.36 15.81
C ASP A 4 -24.98 -6.03 15.46
N TYR A 5 -23.91 -5.23 15.36
CA TYR A 5 -22.57 -5.73 15.08
C TYR A 5 -21.83 -6.04 16.39
N VAL A 6 -21.22 -7.22 16.45
CA VAL A 6 -20.22 -7.58 17.45
C VAL A 6 -18.85 -7.11 16.96
N ILE A 7 -18.19 -6.25 17.74
CA ILE A 7 -16.87 -5.70 17.41
C ILE A 7 -15.78 -6.62 17.96
N GLY A 8 -14.84 -7.03 17.11
CA GLY A 8 -13.58 -7.66 17.50
C GLY A 8 -12.41 -6.69 17.34
N VAL A 9 -11.49 -6.69 18.30
CA VAL A 9 -10.20 -5.98 18.21
C VAL A 9 -9.10 -6.95 18.59
N HIS A 10 -8.22 -7.25 17.64
CA HIS A 10 -7.14 -8.23 17.78
C HIS A 10 -5.79 -7.56 17.58
N ASP A 11 -4.72 -8.14 18.13
CA ASP A 11 -3.32 -7.74 17.92
C ASP A 11 -2.61 -8.61 16.87
N ASP A 12 -3.27 -9.66 16.39
CA ASP A 12 -2.78 -10.58 15.36
C ASP A 12 -3.76 -10.67 14.18
N LEU A 13 -3.21 -10.59 12.96
CA LEU A 13 -3.95 -10.81 11.72
C LEU A 13 -4.37 -12.29 11.56
N GLY A 14 -3.65 -13.22 12.20
CA GLY A 14 -4.01 -14.62 12.29
C GLY A 14 -5.36 -14.89 13.00
N ALA A 15 -5.89 -13.93 13.75
CA ALA A 15 -7.21 -14.03 14.38
C ALA A 15 -8.36 -14.01 13.36
N VAL A 16 -8.12 -13.56 12.13
CA VAL A 16 -9.10 -13.55 11.04
C VAL A 16 -8.70 -14.56 9.98
N PRO A 17 -9.57 -15.53 9.63
CA PRO A 17 -9.29 -16.46 8.54
C PRO A 17 -8.98 -15.73 7.22
N ALA A 18 -7.90 -16.13 6.56
CA ALA A 18 -7.42 -15.47 5.34
C ALA A 18 -8.46 -15.48 4.21
N ASP A 19 -9.25 -16.55 4.09
CA ASP A 19 -10.33 -16.66 3.10
C ASP A 19 -11.48 -15.69 3.39
N ALA A 20 -11.83 -15.48 4.66
CA ALA A 20 -12.85 -14.52 5.06
C ALA A 20 -12.42 -13.08 4.79
N TRP A 21 -11.15 -12.76 5.09
CA TRP A 21 -10.54 -11.47 4.78
C TRP A 21 -10.51 -11.21 3.28
N ASP A 22 -9.95 -12.14 2.50
CA ASP A 22 -9.81 -11.96 1.06
C ASP A 22 -11.18 -11.94 0.35
N ARG A 23 -12.21 -12.63 0.88
CA ARG A 23 -13.59 -12.54 0.39
C ARG A 23 -14.18 -11.15 0.57
N LEU A 24 -13.90 -10.46 1.69
CA LEU A 24 -14.29 -9.06 1.84
C LEU A 24 -13.52 -8.16 0.86
N LEU A 25 -12.21 -8.38 0.71
CA LEU A 25 -11.39 -7.59 -0.20
C LEU A 25 -11.90 -7.66 -1.65
N LEU A 26 -12.28 -8.85 -2.11
CA LEU A 26 -12.82 -9.06 -3.46
C LEU A 26 -14.14 -8.32 -3.73
N GLN A 27 -14.84 -7.87 -2.70
CA GLN A 27 -16.07 -7.08 -2.83
C GLN A 27 -15.82 -5.56 -2.91
N GLN A 28 -14.57 -5.12 -2.74
CA GLN A 28 -14.24 -3.70 -2.72
C GLN A 28 -13.91 -3.17 -4.12
N GLN A 29 -14.04 -1.86 -4.30
CA GLN A 29 -13.52 -1.17 -5.48
C GLN A 29 -12.03 -0.84 -5.33
N GLY A 30 -11.29 -0.83 -6.44
CA GLY A 30 -9.87 -0.51 -6.44
C GLY A 30 -9.03 -1.53 -5.69
N ILE A 31 -9.27 -2.82 -5.96
CA ILE A 31 -8.54 -3.93 -5.33
C ILE A 31 -7.07 -3.85 -5.73
N THR A 32 -6.20 -3.96 -4.74
CA THR A 32 -4.76 -4.05 -4.92
C THR A 32 -4.25 -5.29 -4.18
N PRO A 33 -3.10 -5.87 -4.56
CA PRO A 33 -2.57 -7.04 -3.85
C PRO A 33 -2.19 -6.72 -2.40
N PHE A 34 -1.99 -5.45 -2.06
CA PHE A 34 -1.37 -5.05 -0.80
C PHE A 34 -2.28 -5.13 0.43
N MET A 35 -3.60 -5.19 0.22
CA MET A 35 -4.57 -5.45 1.29
C MET A 35 -4.94 -6.92 1.41
N ARG A 36 -4.37 -7.83 0.60
CA ARG A 36 -4.58 -9.27 0.78
C ARG A 36 -4.00 -9.73 2.11
N HIS A 37 -4.67 -10.70 2.75
CA HIS A 37 -4.25 -11.23 4.05
C HIS A 37 -2.77 -11.65 4.04
N ALA A 38 -2.36 -12.39 3.02
CA ALA A 38 -0.99 -12.87 2.87
C ALA A 38 0.06 -11.74 2.78
N CYS A 39 -0.27 -10.59 2.18
CA CYS A 39 0.64 -9.44 2.09
C CYS A 39 0.82 -8.78 3.45
N LEU A 40 -0.29 -8.50 4.13
CA LEU A 40 -0.29 -7.92 5.48
C LEU A 40 0.40 -8.85 6.49
N GLN A 41 0.14 -10.16 6.43
CA GLN A 41 0.78 -11.15 7.27
C GLN A 41 2.31 -11.19 7.04
N ALA A 42 2.76 -11.09 5.78
CA ALA A 42 4.18 -11.06 5.47
C ALA A 42 4.87 -9.80 6.00
N LEU A 43 4.21 -8.65 6.01
CA LEU A 43 4.76 -7.43 6.61
C LEU A 43 5.06 -7.62 8.11
N VAL A 44 4.15 -8.28 8.83
CA VAL A 44 4.33 -8.58 10.26
C VAL A 44 5.38 -9.67 10.47
N GLN A 45 5.23 -10.83 9.82
CA GLN A 45 6.11 -11.98 10.04
C GLN A 45 7.56 -11.76 9.61
N SER A 46 7.80 -10.83 8.69
CA SER A 46 9.14 -10.48 8.23
C SER A 46 9.84 -9.41 9.09
N GLY A 47 9.15 -8.91 10.12
CA GLY A 47 9.63 -7.81 10.96
C GLY A 47 9.61 -6.43 10.26
N SER A 48 8.97 -6.30 9.10
CA SER A 48 8.95 -5.03 8.36
C SER A 48 7.97 -4.03 8.99
N ALA A 49 6.75 -4.46 9.33
CA ALA A 49 5.74 -3.64 9.99
C ALA A 49 5.39 -4.25 11.36
N VAL A 50 6.17 -3.88 12.36
CA VAL A 50 6.07 -4.35 13.76
C VAL A 50 6.25 -3.16 14.73
N PRO A 51 5.94 -3.31 16.03
CA PRO A 51 6.10 -2.22 17.00
C PRO A 51 7.51 -1.59 16.99
N GLU A 52 8.55 -2.40 16.81
CA GLU A 52 9.96 -1.97 16.77
C GLU A 52 10.26 -1.04 15.57
N THR A 53 9.50 -1.17 14.49
CA THR A 53 9.57 -0.29 13.31
C THR A 53 8.48 0.79 13.31
N GLY A 54 7.78 0.94 14.44
CA GLY A 54 6.73 1.93 14.65
C GLY A 54 5.40 1.59 13.97
N TRP A 55 5.10 0.30 13.80
CA TRP A 55 3.84 -0.23 13.24
C TRP A 55 3.22 -1.24 14.20
N GLU A 56 2.61 -0.76 15.28
CA GLU A 56 1.90 -1.63 16.21
C GLU A 56 0.51 -1.97 15.68
N LEU A 57 0.30 -3.23 15.28
CA LEU A 57 -0.92 -3.69 14.62
C LEU A 57 -2.11 -3.79 15.59
N ARG A 58 -3.28 -3.41 15.08
CA ARG A 58 -4.61 -3.80 15.56
C ARG A 58 -5.46 -4.21 14.36
N VAL A 59 -6.24 -5.27 14.53
CA VAL A 59 -7.17 -5.77 13.51
C VAL A 59 -8.58 -5.61 14.04
N PHE A 60 -9.38 -4.82 13.33
CA PHE A 60 -10.78 -4.58 13.68
C PHE A 60 -11.67 -5.45 12.83
N THR A 61 -12.67 -6.07 13.45
CA THR A 61 -13.69 -6.85 12.78
C THR A 61 -15.09 -6.45 13.24
N LEU A 62 -16.05 -6.48 12.33
CA LEU A 62 -17.47 -6.42 12.64
C LEU A 62 -18.11 -7.73 12.24
N HIS A 63 -18.79 -8.36 13.20
CA HIS A 63 -19.51 -9.60 12.98
C HIS A 63 -21.01 -9.41 13.18
N ARG A 64 -21.82 -10.07 12.36
CA ARG A 64 -23.27 -10.15 12.54
C ARG A 64 -23.73 -11.56 12.24
N HIS A 65 -24.52 -12.15 13.13
CA HIS A 65 -24.94 -13.56 13.05
C HIS A 65 -23.75 -14.54 12.88
N GLY A 66 -22.59 -14.23 13.45
CA GLY A 66 -21.38 -15.04 13.35
C GLY A 66 -20.55 -14.85 12.08
N GLU A 67 -21.03 -14.10 11.09
CA GLU A 67 -20.32 -13.85 9.84
C GLU A 67 -19.49 -12.57 9.92
N LEU A 68 -18.38 -12.49 9.18
CA LEU A 68 -17.54 -11.30 9.08
C LEU A 68 -18.12 -10.32 8.06
N HIS A 69 -18.59 -9.17 8.54
CA HIS A 69 -19.24 -8.13 7.74
C HIS A 69 -18.30 -6.98 7.36
N ALA A 70 -17.31 -6.67 8.20
CA ALA A 70 -16.30 -5.69 7.88
C ALA A 70 -14.99 -5.98 8.61
N ALA A 71 -13.88 -5.56 8.04
CA ALA A 71 -12.57 -5.65 8.67
C ALA A 71 -11.61 -4.56 8.19
N THR A 72 -10.63 -4.22 9.04
CA THR A 72 -9.50 -3.38 8.65
C THR A 72 -8.28 -3.64 9.54
N VAL A 73 -7.12 -3.19 9.08
CA VAL A 73 -5.92 -3.04 9.89
C VAL A 73 -5.76 -1.58 10.31
N LEU A 74 -5.44 -1.37 11.58
CA LEU A 74 -5.08 -0.09 12.16
C LEU A 74 -3.69 -0.25 12.79
N TYR A 75 -2.85 0.76 12.68
CA TYR A 75 -1.54 0.78 13.30
C TYR A 75 -1.43 1.94 14.27
N LEU A 76 -1.00 1.66 15.50
CA LEU A 76 -0.54 2.68 16.43
C LEU A 76 0.89 3.06 16.04
N LYS A 77 1.11 4.35 15.82
CA LYS A 77 2.38 4.87 15.31
C LYS A 77 2.97 5.91 16.24
N PRO A 78 4.23 5.72 16.70
CA PRO A 78 4.95 6.71 17.50
C PRO A 78 5.63 7.80 16.65
N HIS A 79 5.57 7.69 15.31
CA HIS A 79 6.19 8.62 14.35
C HIS A 79 5.55 8.48 12.94
N SER A 80 5.82 9.42 12.03
CA SER A 80 5.30 9.36 10.65
C SER A 80 6.11 8.55 9.62
N TYR A 81 7.23 7.92 10.00
CA TYR A 81 8.04 7.17 9.04
C TYR A 81 7.29 5.98 8.43
N GLY A 82 7.48 5.81 7.11
CA GLY A 82 6.87 4.75 6.29
C GLY A 82 5.44 5.00 5.81
N GLU A 83 4.81 6.12 6.18
CA GLU A 83 3.41 6.43 5.82
C GLU A 83 3.25 7.10 4.46
N TYR A 84 4.33 7.70 3.92
CA TYR A 84 4.33 8.59 2.74
C TYR A 84 3.47 9.85 2.86
N VAL A 85 2.81 10.05 4.00
CA VAL A 85 2.18 11.30 4.45
C VAL A 85 2.77 11.65 5.80
N PHE A 86 3.48 12.78 5.88
CA PHE A 86 4.18 13.19 7.10
C PHE A 86 3.39 14.26 7.86
N ASP A 87 3.22 14.03 9.17
CA ASP A 87 2.46 14.91 10.05
C ASP A 87 3.36 15.76 10.94
N TRP A 88 4.57 16.07 10.50
CA TRP A 88 5.53 16.87 11.26
C TRP A 88 4.96 18.23 11.69
N ALA A 89 4.18 18.88 10.81
CA ALA A 89 3.53 20.15 11.14
C ALA A 89 2.50 20.01 12.28
N TRP A 90 1.72 18.90 12.30
CA TRP A 90 0.79 18.62 13.39
C TRP A 90 1.53 18.28 14.69
N ALA A 91 2.54 17.42 14.61
CA ALA A 91 3.36 17.05 15.76
C ALA A 91 4.03 18.28 16.40
N GLN A 92 4.59 19.17 15.57
CA GLN A 92 5.21 20.42 16.02
C GLN A 92 4.18 21.36 16.67
N ALA A 93 2.99 21.50 16.09
CA ALA A 93 1.94 22.33 16.68
C ALA A 93 1.49 21.80 18.06
N TYR A 94 1.33 20.48 18.21
CA TYR A 94 1.01 19.87 19.51
C TYR A 94 2.12 20.14 20.54
N GLU A 95 3.38 19.94 20.16
CA GLU A 95 4.54 20.17 21.04
C GLU A 95 4.61 21.64 21.50
N GLN A 96 4.37 22.60 20.61
CA GLN A 96 4.31 24.04 20.93
C GLN A 96 3.23 24.38 21.96
N HIS A 97 2.20 23.54 22.10
CA HIS A 97 1.13 23.68 23.09
C HIS A 97 1.25 22.70 24.26
N GLY A 98 2.39 22.02 24.43
CA GLY A 98 2.63 21.08 25.53
C GLY A 98 1.80 19.79 25.44
N LEU A 99 1.27 19.48 24.26
CA LEU A 99 0.47 18.28 24.00
C LEU A 99 1.33 17.20 23.31
N ARG A 100 0.96 15.94 23.51
CA ARG A 100 1.58 14.81 22.81
C ARG A 100 0.77 14.46 21.56
N TYR A 101 1.42 14.52 20.41
CA TYR A 101 0.81 14.09 19.14
C TYR A 101 0.94 12.58 18.91
N TYR A 102 1.96 11.92 19.46
CA TYR A 102 2.13 10.48 19.30
C TYR A 102 1.82 9.75 20.63
N PRO A 103 1.33 8.50 20.58
CA PRO A 103 0.99 7.75 19.37
C PRO A 103 -0.29 8.26 18.70
N LYS A 104 -0.35 8.08 17.38
CA LYS A 104 -1.57 8.27 16.57
C LYS A 104 -2.02 6.94 15.98
N ALA A 105 -3.28 6.86 15.56
CA ALA A 105 -3.80 5.71 14.82
C ALA A 105 -3.78 5.96 13.30
N VAL A 106 -3.37 4.95 12.54
CA VAL A 106 -3.33 5.00 11.07
C VAL A 106 -3.90 3.73 10.46
N VAL A 107 -4.92 3.86 9.62
CA VAL A 107 -5.40 2.82 8.71
C VAL A 107 -4.71 3.03 7.36
N ALA A 108 -3.78 2.13 7.03
CA ALA A 108 -3.00 2.18 5.80
C ALA A 108 -2.43 0.80 5.47
N VAL A 109 -1.93 0.65 4.24
CA VAL A 109 -0.96 -0.39 3.92
C VAL A 109 0.44 0.15 4.26
N PRO A 110 1.22 -0.52 5.13
CA PRO A 110 2.59 -0.10 5.44
C PRO A 110 3.45 0.04 4.18
N PHE A 111 4.23 1.12 4.12
CA PHE A 111 5.24 1.37 3.08
C PHE A 111 4.70 1.44 1.64
N THR A 112 3.39 1.58 1.44
CA THR A 112 2.76 1.47 0.12
C THR A 112 1.75 2.61 -0.12
N PRO A 113 2.13 3.67 -0.86
CA PRO A 113 1.27 4.84 -1.11
C PRO A 113 0.30 4.63 -2.28
N VAL A 114 -0.31 3.45 -2.37
CA VAL A 114 -1.20 3.05 -3.47
C VAL A 114 -2.67 3.22 -3.04
N PRO A 115 -3.47 4.06 -3.74
CA PRO A 115 -4.91 4.17 -3.48
C PRO A 115 -5.64 2.84 -3.58
N GLY A 116 -6.60 2.61 -2.69
CA GLY A 116 -7.44 1.42 -2.71
C GLY A 116 -8.22 1.27 -1.41
N ALA A 117 -8.97 0.16 -1.31
CA ALA A 117 -9.77 -0.11 -0.12
C ALA A 117 -8.92 -0.17 1.16
N ARG A 118 -9.46 0.36 2.25
CA ARG A 118 -8.90 0.37 3.60
C ARG A 118 -9.92 -0.13 4.61
N LEU A 119 -11.21 0.13 4.40
CA LEU A 119 -12.30 -0.40 5.21
C LEU A 119 -13.01 -1.49 4.39
N LEU A 120 -12.59 -2.75 4.57
CA LEU A 120 -13.19 -3.87 3.86
C LEU A 120 -14.57 -4.12 4.46
N ALA A 121 -15.63 -4.13 3.66
CA ALA A 121 -16.99 -4.27 4.14
C ALA A 121 -17.92 -4.88 3.09
N VAL A 122 -18.91 -5.66 3.53
CA VAL A 122 -19.92 -6.26 2.63
C VAL A 122 -20.87 -5.24 2.01
N ASP A 123 -21.08 -4.10 2.69
CA ASP A 123 -21.97 -3.04 2.25
C ASP A 123 -21.58 -1.68 2.89
N ALA A 124 -22.21 -0.60 2.42
CA ALA A 124 -21.98 0.75 2.93
C ALA A 124 -22.35 0.91 4.42
N PRO A 125 -23.48 0.36 4.94
CA PRO A 125 -23.77 0.37 6.37
C PRO A 125 -22.70 -0.27 7.26
N ALA A 126 -22.14 -1.42 6.87
CA ALA A 126 -21.04 -2.09 7.58
C ALA A 126 -19.76 -1.24 7.55
N ARG A 127 -19.46 -0.61 6.41
CA ARG A 127 -18.31 0.30 6.28
C ARG A 127 -18.44 1.52 7.20
N ALA A 128 -19.60 2.15 7.21
CA ALA A 128 -19.89 3.30 8.08
C ALA A 128 -19.83 2.91 9.57
N ALA A 129 -20.33 1.72 9.92
CA ALA A 129 -20.22 1.17 11.26
C ALA A 129 -18.76 0.98 11.68
N LEU A 130 -17.93 0.46 10.78
CA LEU A 130 -16.50 0.25 11.02
C LEU A 130 -15.78 1.59 11.22
N ALA A 131 -16.01 2.58 10.35
CA ALA A 131 -15.43 3.91 10.50
C ALA A 131 -15.79 4.55 11.87
N LYS A 132 -17.06 4.49 12.26
CA LYS A 132 -17.53 4.99 13.56
C LYS A 132 -16.86 4.25 14.73
N CYS A 133 -16.78 2.91 14.65
CA CYS A 133 -16.11 2.08 15.65
C CYS A 133 -14.65 2.50 15.85
N LEU A 134 -13.90 2.73 14.77
CA LEU A 134 -12.50 3.18 14.86
C LEU A 134 -12.38 4.54 15.57
N ILE A 135 -13.26 5.49 15.27
CA ILE A 135 -13.27 6.82 15.90
C ILE A 135 -13.56 6.70 17.39
N GLU A 136 -14.59 5.94 17.76
CA GLU A 136 -14.98 5.73 19.17
C GLU A 136 -13.87 5.02 19.94
N TRP A 137 -13.25 4.01 19.35
CA TRP A 137 -12.11 3.31 19.95
C TRP A 137 -10.91 4.25 20.14
N CYS A 138 -10.54 5.04 19.13
CA CYS A 138 -9.43 5.99 19.26
C CYS A 138 -9.68 7.04 20.37
N ARG A 139 -10.93 7.51 20.51
CA ARG A 139 -11.33 8.40 21.61
C ARG A 139 -11.20 7.72 22.97
N ALA A 140 -11.66 6.47 23.10
CA ALA A 140 -11.56 5.70 24.33
C ALA A 140 -10.10 5.43 24.73
N GLN A 141 -9.21 5.23 23.74
CA GLN A 141 -7.77 5.09 23.94
C GLN A 141 -7.03 6.43 24.12
N GLN A 142 -7.74 7.56 24.08
CA GLN A 142 -7.18 8.91 24.19
C GLN A 142 -6.06 9.20 23.17
N LEU A 143 -6.18 8.65 21.96
CA LEU A 143 -5.25 8.92 20.88
C LEU A 143 -5.45 10.33 20.32
N SER A 144 -4.36 10.97 19.93
CA SER A 144 -4.36 12.34 19.39
C SER A 144 -5.15 12.46 18.09
N SER A 145 -5.07 11.45 17.22
CA SER A 145 -5.71 11.44 15.91
C SER A 145 -5.86 10.03 15.34
N LEU A 146 -6.83 9.91 14.41
CA LEU A 146 -7.03 8.77 13.53
C LEU A 146 -6.88 9.24 12.08
N HIS A 147 -6.08 8.54 11.31
CA HIS A 147 -5.87 8.80 9.88
C HIS A 147 -6.24 7.59 9.06
N LEU A 148 -6.94 7.80 7.94
CA LEU A 148 -7.10 6.81 6.89
C LEU A 148 -6.33 7.32 5.66
N LEU A 149 -5.32 6.58 5.23
CA LEU A 149 -4.44 7.00 4.14
C LEU A 149 -4.72 6.22 2.85
N PHE A 150 -4.81 6.96 1.74
CA PHE A 150 -4.99 6.40 0.39
C PHE A 150 -6.24 5.51 0.26
N GLY A 151 -7.35 5.90 0.92
CA GLY A 151 -8.64 5.22 0.80
C GLY A 151 -9.26 5.36 -0.58
N ASN A 152 -10.14 4.41 -0.93
CA ASN A 152 -10.98 4.55 -2.12
C ASN A 152 -12.18 5.49 -1.85
N ALA A 153 -12.99 5.76 -2.88
CA ALA A 153 -14.14 6.67 -2.78
C ALA A 153 -15.15 6.24 -1.69
N ASP A 154 -15.37 4.94 -1.53
CA ASP A 154 -16.30 4.39 -0.55
C ASP A 154 -15.81 4.59 0.89
N ASP A 155 -14.51 4.37 1.14
CA ASP A 155 -13.88 4.60 2.44
C ASP A 155 -13.94 6.08 2.81
N ILE A 156 -13.64 6.95 1.84
CA ILE A 156 -13.70 8.41 1.99
C ILE A 156 -15.10 8.84 2.39
N ALA A 157 -16.13 8.40 1.66
CA ALA A 157 -17.52 8.75 1.95
C ALA A 157 -17.95 8.29 3.35
N ALA A 158 -17.53 7.09 3.77
CA ALA A 158 -17.81 6.58 5.11
C ALA A 158 -17.12 7.41 6.22
N CYS A 159 -15.87 7.84 5.98
CA CYS A 159 -15.10 8.67 6.91
C CYS A 159 -15.69 10.07 7.05
N GLU A 160 -16.04 10.73 5.93
CA GLU A 160 -16.67 12.05 5.92
C GLU A 160 -18.03 12.03 6.62
N ALA A 161 -18.86 11.02 6.34
CA ALA A 161 -20.14 10.81 7.02
C ALA A 161 -19.98 10.58 8.53
N SER A 162 -18.81 10.11 8.97
CA SER A 162 -18.46 9.90 10.38
C SER A 162 -17.77 11.11 11.03
N GLY A 163 -17.63 12.23 10.30
CA GLY A 163 -17.07 13.49 10.81
C GLY A 163 -15.54 13.59 10.74
N MET A 164 -14.87 12.73 9.97
CA MET A 164 -13.45 12.89 9.68
C MET A 164 -13.22 14.00 8.65
N LEU A 165 -12.05 14.66 8.72
CA LEU A 165 -11.69 15.74 7.82
C LEU A 165 -10.86 15.24 6.64
N MET A 166 -11.22 15.65 5.43
CA MET A 166 -10.46 15.37 4.23
C MET A 166 -9.17 16.21 4.16
N ARG A 167 -8.04 15.54 3.90
CA ARG A 167 -6.77 16.20 3.56
C ARG A 167 -6.33 15.77 2.17
N SER A 168 -6.34 16.70 1.23
CA SER A 168 -5.93 16.44 -0.15
C SER A 168 -4.42 16.56 -0.34
N THR A 169 -3.86 15.67 -1.16
CA THR A 169 -2.48 15.75 -1.68
C THR A 169 -2.50 15.44 -3.18
N VAL A 170 -1.40 15.73 -3.87
CA VAL A 170 -1.29 15.50 -5.32
C VAL A 170 -0.43 14.26 -5.57
N GLN A 171 -0.97 13.32 -6.33
CA GLN A 171 -0.23 12.22 -6.95
C GLN A 171 -0.35 12.32 -8.47
N PHE A 172 0.72 12.01 -9.18
CA PHE A 172 0.72 11.91 -10.64
C PHE A 172 0.67 10.45 -11.02
N HIS A 173 -0.42 10.03 -11.65
CA HIS A 173 -0.58 8.67 -12.16
C HIS A 173 -0.52 8.69 -13.68
N TRP A 174 0.10 7.67 -14.26
CA TRP A 174 -0.03 7.38 -15.68
C TRP A 174 -1.14 6.36 -15.83
N GLU A 175 -2.10 6.66 -16.70
CA GLU A 175 -3.20 5.76 -17.03
C GLU A 175 -3.23 5.51 -18.53
N GLN A 176 -3.75 4.35 -18.92
CA GLN A 176 -4.20 4.17 -20.29
C GLN A 176 -5.34 5.16 -20.61
N ARG A 177 -5.65 5.35 -21.90
CA ARG A 177 -6.73 6.24 -22.27
C ARG A 177 -8.05 5.77 -21.64
N ALA A 178 -8.69 6.65 -20.87
CA ALA A 178 -10.01 6.42 -20.35
C ALA A 178 -11.04 6.76 -21.43
N ASN A 179 -11.97 5.83 -21.71
CA ASN A 179 -13.05 5.99 -22.70
C ASN A 179 -12.61 6.09 -24.18
N GLU A 180 -11.36 5.76 -24.48
CA GLU A 180 -10.83 5.57 -25.85
C GLU A 180 -10.15 4.20 -25.96
N PRO A 181 -9.90 3.69 -27.18
CA PRO A 181 -9.02 2.55 -27.36
C PRO A 181 -7.64 2.80 -26.70
N PRO A 182 -7.08 1.79 -26.01
CA PRO A 182 -5.76 1.93 -25.41
C PRO A 182 -4.71 2.16 -26.50
N PHE A 183 -3.59 2.78 -26.12
CA PHE A 183 -2.45 2.92 -27.01
C PHE A 183 -2.03 1.56 -27.56
N ALA A 184 -2.00 1.42 -28.88
CA ALA A 184 -1.63 0.17 -29.54
C ALA A 184 -0.17 -0.21 -29.27
N ASP A 185 0.70 0.81 -29.21
CA ASP A 185 2.11 0.66 -28.91
C ASP A 185 2.69 1.95 -28.31
N PHE A 186 4.00 1.91 -28.03
CA PHE A 186 4.71 3.05 -27.48
C PHE A 186 4.78 4.25 -28.43
N GLU A 187 4.79 4.03 -29.76
CA GLU A 187 4.81 5.11 -30.73
C GLU A 187 3.47 5.83 -30.81
N ASP A 188 2.35 5.11 -30.68
CA ASP A 188 1.02 5.69 -30.56
C ASP A 188 0.90 6.55 -29.29
N PHE A 189 1.46 6.10 -28.16
CA PHE A 189 1.59 6.93 -26.96
C PHE A 189 2.39 8.21 -27.22
N LEU A 190 3.56 8.09 -27.86
CA LEU A 190 4.41 9.23 -28.16
C LEU A 190 3.77 10.26 -29.09
N ARG A 191 2.83 9.86 -29.95
CA ARG A 191 2.10 10.79 -30.84
C ARG A 191 1.22 11.78 -30.10
N GLN A 192 0.75 11.44 -28.89
CA GLN A 192 -0.04 12.35 -28.05
C GLN A 192 0.79 13.43 -27.35
N LEU A 193 2.11 13.27 -27.34
CA LEU A 193 3.01 14.22 -26.71
C LEU A 193 3.42 15.31 -27.70
N ASN A 194 3.66 16.51 -27.20
CA ASN A 194 4.25 17.58 -27.99
C ASN A 194 5.63 17.16 -28.57
N GLN A 195 6.04 17.81 -29.65
CA GLN A 195 7.24 17.42 -30.42
C GLN A 195 8.51 17.37 -29.55
N GLU A 196 8.65 18.31 -28.62
CA GLU A 196 9.82 18.40 -27.74
C GLU A 196 9.89 17.22 -26.76
N LYS A 197 8.81 16.94 -26.02
CA LYS A 197 8.73 15.79 -25.08
C LYS A 197 8.95 14.47 -25.82
N ARG A 198 8.32 14.32 -26.99
CA ARG A 198 8.49 13.14 -27.85
C ARG A 198 9.94 12.95 -28.29
N LYS A 199 10.61 14.01 -28.75
CA LYS A 199 12.02 13.97 -29.16
C LYS A 199 12.92 13.59 -27.99
N LYS A 200 12.68 14.17 -26.81
CA LYS A 200 13.44 13.90 -25.59
C LYS A 200 13.32 12.44 -25.16
N ILE A 201 12.10 11.89 -25.10
CA ILE A 201 11.89 10.48 -24.71
C ILE A 201 12.59 9.52 -25.68
N ARG A 202 12.48 9.76 -27.00
CA ARG A 202 13.19 8.94 -27.99
C ARG A 202 14.70 9.01 -27.84
N GLN A 203 15.24 10.20 -27.57
CA GLN A 203 16.68 10.39 -27.36
C GLN A 203 17.17 9.65 -26.12
N GLU A 204 16.46 9.75 -24.99
CA GLU A 204 16.84 9.03 -23.76
C GLU A 204 16.78 7.51 -23.94
N ARG A 205 15.74 6.98 -24.61
CA ARG A 205 15.65 5.55 -24.93
C ARG A 205 16.78 5.10 -25.85
N ARG A 206 17.12 5.91 -26.85
CA ARG A 206 18.24 5.61 -27.75
C ARG A 206 19.57 5.56 -26.99
N LYS A 207 19.84 6.49 -26.07
CA LYS A 207 21.06 6.46 -25.24
C LYS A 207 21.18 5.16 -24.44
N VAL A 208 20.08 4.66 -23.89
CA VAL A 208 20.05 3.39 -23.16
C VAL A 208 20.41 2.22 -24.07
N ALA A 209 19.82 2.17 -25.27
CA ALA A 209 20.11 1.14 -26.26
C ALA A 209 21.55 1.22 -26.80
N ASP A 210 22.02 2.43 -27.14
CA ASP A 210 23.39 2.69 -27.63
C ASP A 210 24.45 2.34 -26.55
N ALA A 211 24.08 2.42 -25.26
CA ALA A 211 24.90 1.96 -24.14
C ALA A 211 24.90 0.42 -23.94
N GLY A 212 24.25 -0.33 -24.84
CA GLY A 212 24.19 -1.79 -24.81
C GLY A 212 23.26 -2.37 -23.74
N VAL A 213 22.35 -1.55 -23.19
CA VAL A 213 21.39 -2.00 -22.17
C VAL A 213 20.21 -2.70 -22.85
N ARG A 214 19.93 -3.93 -22.42
CA ARG A 214 18.74 -4.70 -22.80
C ARG A 214 17.85 -4.92 -21.60
N PHE A 215 16.58 -5.19 -21.85
CA PHE A 215 15.61 -5.49 -20.79
C PHE A 215 15.07 -6.90 -20.98
N ARG A 216 14.96 -7.62 -19.88
CA ARG A 216 14.10 -8.81 -19.78
C ARG A 216 13.07 -8.59 -18.68
N TRP A 217 12.02 -9.39 -18.70
CA TRP A 217 10.98 -9.37 -17.69
C TRP A 217 10.60 -10.79 -17.30
N ALA A 218 10.08 -10.93 -16.10
CA ALA A 218 9.51 -12.16 -15.58
C ALA A 218 8.29 -11.81 -14.71
N ARG A 219 7.27 -12.67 -14.71
CA ARG A 219 6.04 -12.49 -13.96
C ARG A 219 5.77 -13.73 -13.13
N GLY A 220 5.18 -13.55 -11.95
CA GLY A 220 4.65 -14.70 -11.24
C GLY A 220 5.76 -15.66 -10.83
N GLN A 221 5.50 -16.93 -11.09
CA GLN A 221 6.42 -18.03 -10.83
C GLN A 221 7.65 -18.04 -11.75
N ASP A 222 7.65 -17.27 -12.85
CA ASP A 222 8.81 -17.16 -13.75
C ASP A 222 9.91 -16.28 -13.16
N ILE A 223 9.64 -15.53 -12.08
CA ILE A 223 10.66 -14.72 -11.40
C ILE A 223 11.54 -15.66 -10.59
N SER A 224 12.79 -15.84 -11.05
CA SER A 224 13.74 -16.74 -10.39
C SER A 224 14.16 -16.24 -9.00
N GLU A 225 14.60 -17.15 -8.13
CA GLU A 225 15.18 -16.80 -6.83
C GLU A 225 16.39 -15.86 -6.97
N ALA A 226 17.22 -16.05 -8.00
CA ALA A 226 18.35 -15.17 -8.29
C ALA A 226 17.90 -13.74 -8.63
N ASP A 227 16.75 -13.60 -9.31
CA ASP A 227 16.16 -12.30 -9.64
C ASP A 227 15.59 -11.61 -8.41
N TRP A 228 14.94 -12.34 -7.51
CA TRP A 228 14.50 -11.81 -6.21
C TRP A 228 15.67 -11.32 -5.35
N GLN A 229 16.76 -12.08 -5.30
CA GLN A 229 17.97 -11.67 -4.59
C GLN A 229 18.63 -10.45 -5.23
N PHE A 230 18.67 -10.39 -6.57
CA PHE A 230 19.16 -9.21 -7.29
C PHE A 230 18.30 -7.98 -7.00
N PHE A 231 16.98 -8.14 -7.04
CA PHE A 231 16.04 -7.08 -6.71
C PHE A 231 16.26 -6.53 -5.30
N TYR A 232 16.37 -7.40 -4.29
CA TYR A 232 16.60 -6.95 -2.92
C TYR A 232 17.92 -6.18 -2.77
N ARG A 233 18.98 -6.58 -3.48
CA ARG A 233 20.25 -5.83 -3.50
C ARG A 233 20.05 -4.43 -4.06
N CYS A 234 19.33 -4.28 -5.17
CA CYS A 234 19.00 -2.98 -5.75
C CYS A 234 18.16 -2.13 -4.78
N TYR A 235 17.07 -2.69 -4.25
CA TYR A 235 16.18 -2.04 -3.28
C TYR A 235 16.95 -1.53 -2.05
N ALA A 236 17.70 -2.41 -1.39
CA ALA A 236 18.45 -2.05 -0.19
C ALA A 236 19.58 -1.05 -0.48
N ARG A 237 20.17 -1.08 -1.68
CA ARG A 237 21.17 -0.10 -2.11
C ARG A 237 20.57 1.29 -2.26
N THR A 238 19.39 1.43 -2.88
CA THR A 238 18.70 2.73 -3.02
C THR A 238 18.47 3.38 -1.65
N TYR A 239 18.06 2.62 -0.64
CA TYR A 239 17.88 3.14 0.72
C TYR A 239 19.21 3.63 1.33
N ARG A 240 20.28 2.83 1.21
CA ARG A 240 21.60 3.19 1.75
C ARG A 240 22.21 4.42 1.06
N GLU A 241 22.01 4.58 -0.24
CA GLU A 241 22.46 5.77 -0.98
C GLU A 241 21.77 7.05 -0.49
N HIS A 242 20.58 6.93 0.10
CA HIS A 242 19.85 8.01 0.76
C HIS A 242 19.99 8.01 2.30
N GLY A 243 20.95 7.27 2.86
CA GLY A 243 21.27 7.29 4.30
C GLY A 243 20.21 6.63 5.21
N ASN A 244 19.28 5.85 4.65
CA ASN A 244 18.23 5.18 5.40
C ASN A 244 18.37 3.66 5.33
N PRO A 245 17.93 2.90 6.34
CA PRO A 245 17.75 1.46 6.21
C PRO A 245 16.52 1.14 5.34
N PRO A 246 16.51 -0.01 4.64
CA PRO A 246 15.32 -0.47 3.92
C PRO A 246 14.14 -0.72 4.86
N TYR A 247 12.93 -0.32 4.46
CA TYR A 247 11.71 -0.59 5.23
C TYR A 247 11.27 -2.07 5.14
N LEU A 248 11.35 -2.65 3.95
CA LEU A 248 10.96 -4.04 3.69
C LEU A 248 12.19 -4.95 3.78
N SER A 249 12.10 -6.02 4.57
CA SER A 249 13.21 -6.96 4.74
C SER A 249 13.36 -7.91 3.54
N ALA A 250 14.49 -8.61 3.45
CA ALA A 250 14.66 -9.66 2.45
C ALA A 250 13.63 -10.79 2.63
N ASP A 251 13.29 -11.09 3.89
CA ASP A 251 12.30 -12.12 4.23
C ASP A 251 10.89 -11.74 3.76
N PHE A 252 10.53 -10.44 3.76
CA PHE A 252 9.27 -9.98 3.16
C PHE A 252 9.17 -10.42 1.70
N PHE A 253 10.17 -10.10 0.87
CA PHE A 253 10.16 -10.44 -0.55
C PHE A 253 10.22 -11.95 -0.78
N ALA A 254 10.98 -12.69 0.04
CA ALA A 254 11.01 -14.15 -0.02
C ALA A 254 9.65 -14.79 0.33
N ARG A 255 8.87 -14.19 1.24
CA ARG A 255 7.49 -14.63 1.50
C ARG A 255 6.59 -14.31 0.32
N MET A 256 6.67 -13.09 -0.22
CA MET A 256 5.85 -12.65 -1.35
C MET A 256 6.07 -13.50 -2.60
N SER A 257 7.31 -13.94 -2.87
CA SER A 257 7.61 -14.83 -3.99
C SER A 257 6.95 -16.21 -3.86
N ARG A 258 6.68 -16.67 -2.62
CA ARG A 258 6.05 -17.98 -2.36
C ARG A 258 4.54 -17.92 -2.22
N THR A 259 4.02 -16.92 -1.50
CA THR A 259 2.60 -16.86 -1.13
C THR A 259 1.76 -16.06 -2.12
N MET A 260 2.38 -15.15 -2.86
CA MET A 260 1.70 -14.28 -3.82
C MET A 260 2.53 -14.07 -5.10
N PRO A 261 3.08 -15.12 -5.74
CA PRO A 261 3.93 -14.95 -6.92
C PRO A 261 3.25 -14.12 -8.00
N ASP A 262 1.98 -14.42 -8.30
CA ASP A 262 1.22 -13.84 -9.42
C ASP A 262 0.93 -12.35 -9.29
N ALA A 263 1.16 -11.78 -8.10
CA ALA A 263 1.01 -10.34 -7.83
C ALA A 263 2.21 -9.51 -8.30
N TRP A 264 3.24 -10.13 -8.89
CA TRP A 264 4.50 -9.46 -9.19
C TRP A 264 4.90 -9.56 -10.66
N LEU A 265 5.36 -8.43 -11.19
CA LEU A 265 6.05 -8.30 -12.48
C LEU A 265 7.40 -7.62 -12.24
N MET A 266 8.47 -8.27 -12.68
CA MET A 266 9.82 -7.74 -12.53
C MET A 266 10.42 -7.42 -13.90
N PHE A 267 11.02 -6.24 -14.01
CA PHE A 267 11.85 -5.85 -15.15
C PHE A 267 13.31 -5.80 -14.70
N ILE A 268 14.20 -6.36 -15.51
CA ILE A 268 15.65 -6.37 -15.25
C ILE A 268 16.37 -5.77 -16.46
N ALA A 269 17.17 -4.75 -16.18
CA ALA A 269 18.07 -4.15 -17.15
C ALA A 269 19.43 -4.85 -17.09
N GLU A 270 19.94 -5.24 -18.25
CA GLU A 270 21.19 -5.97 -18.41
C GLU A 270 22.13 -5.25 -19.36
N ARG A 271 23.42 -5.25 -19.03
CA ARG A 271 24.50 -4.78 -19.92
C ARG A 271 25.58 -5.84 -19.95
N GLU A 272 26.01 -6.25 -21.15
CA GLU A 272 27.00 -7.34 -21.32
C GLU A 272 26.61 -8.65 -20.61
N GLY A 273 25.30 -8.95 -20.56
CA GLY A 273 24.77 -10.15 -19.89
C GLY A 273 24.75 -10.07 -18.36
N ARG A 274 25.06 -8.91 -17.77
CA ARG A 274 25.02 -8.67 -16.33
C ARG A 274 23.85 -7.78 -15.96
N ALA A 275 23.06 -8.19 -14.98
CA ALA A 275 22.00 -7.37 -14.42
C ALA A 275 22.59 -6.13 -13.72
N ILE A 276 22.06 -4.95 -14.04
CA ILE A 276 22.55 -3.65 -13.51
C ILE A 276 21.48 -2.83 -12.79
N ALA A 277 20.21 -3.05 -13.10
CA ALA A 277 19.08 -2.40 -12.43
C ALA A 277 17.82 -3.27 -12.58
N CYS A 278 16.85 -3.04 -11.70
CA CYS A 278 15.56 -3.72 -11.76
C CYS A 278 14.43 -2.79 -11.29
N SER A 279 13.21 -3.16 -11.66
CA SER A 279 11.98 -2.60 -11.12
C SER A 279 11.02 -3.74 -10.79
N LEU A 280 10.31 -3.62 -9.68
CA LEU A 280 9.27 -4.56 -9.26
C LEU A 280 7.94 -3.83 -9.23
N ILE A 281 6.93 -4.42 -9.85
CA ILE A 281 5.59 -3.86 -9.98
C ILE A 281 4.61 -4.81 -9.31
N GLY A 282 3.84 -4.29 -8.36
CA GLY A 282 2.66 -4.97 -7.84
C GLY A 282 1.51 -4.85 -8.85
N ILE A 283 0.96 -5.97 -9.28
CA ILE A 283 -0.15 -6.04 -10.23
C ILE A 283 -1.41 -6.56 -9.53
N GLY A 284 -2.56 -5.99 -9.91
CA GLY A 284 -3.87 -6.48 -9.48
C GLY A 284 -4.15 -7.89 -10.03
N ALA A 285 -5.03 -8.61 -9.33
CA ALA A 285 -5.63 -9.84 -9.85
C ALA A 285 -6.66 -9.51 -10.95
#